data_AF-Q9SSE6-F1
#
_entry.id   AF-Q9SSE6-F1
#
_cell.length_a   1.000
_cell.length_b   1.000
_cell.length_c   1.000
_cell.angle_alpha   90.00
_cell.angle_beta   90.00
_cell.angle_gamma   90.00
#
_symmetry.space_group_name_H-M   'P 1'
#
loop_
_entity.id
_entity.type
_entity.pdbx_description
1 polymer ?
#
loop_
_entity_poly.entity_id
_entity_poly.type
_entity_poly.pdbx_seq_one_letter_code
_entity_poly.pdbx_strand_id
1 'polypeptide(L)'
;MNELLDLITRGSSTLPTIIAPFFVAASKLKFNNRSLEANNRKASLHYVQVATETETSRLFASRIEKPPLSMQIHYEPLSCLLHLARVKRLPTAILIGQRSNSLTHKALDEELQVIHETGELVASWTGLSFSRDRIKWSASKTSKEEESPWRALYG
;
A
#
# COMPACT_ATOMS: atom_id res chain seq x y z
N MET A 1 6.74 26.95 18.22
CA MET A 1 7.05 25.55 17.88
C MET A 1 5.76 24.75 18.12
N ASN A 2 4.98 24.66 17.04
CA ASN A 2 3.76 23.90 16.72
C ASN A 2 3.02 23.15 17.85
N GLU A 3 1.90 23.72 18.29
CA GLU A 3 0.81 23.02 18.98
C GLU A 3 0.34 21.77 18.21
N LEU A 4 0.51 21.78 16.88
CA LEU A 4 0.24 20.66 15.99
C LEU A 4 1.23 19.49 16.17
N LEU A 5 2.52 19.78 16.40
CA LEU A 5 3.51 18.75 16.77
C LEU A 5 3.20 18.20 18.15
N ASP A 6 2.83 19.07 19.09
CA ASP A 6 2.51 18.70 20.47
C ASP A 6 1.25 17.81 20.53
N LEU A 7 0.24 18.10 19.71
CA LEU A 7 -0.97 17.28 19.55
C LEU A 7 -0.66 15.89 18.95
N ILE A 8 0.25 15.81 17.98
CA ILE A 8 0.72 14.53 17.42
C ILE A 8 1.51 13.74 18.46
N THR A 9 2.28 14.39 19.34
CA THR A 9 3.08 13.71 20.36
C THR A 9 2.32 13.34 21.64
N ARG A 10 1.21 14.01 21.95
CA ARG A 10 0.41 13.76 23.18
C ARG A 10 -0.62 12.63 23.03
N GLY A 11 -0.95 12.24 21.80
CA GLY A 11 -1.95 11.21 21.51
C GLY A 11 -1.42 9.78 21.58
N SER A 12 -1.37 9.21 22.79
CA SER A 12 -1.00 7.82 23.13
C SER A 12 0.49 7.46 22.98
N SER A 13 1.02 6.79 24.02
CA SER A 13 2.40 6.27 24.11
C SER A 13 2.72 5.15 23.11
N THR A 14 1.79 4.81 22.21
CA THR A 14 1.93 3.72 21.23
C THR A 14 2.23 4.30 19.86
N LEU A 15 3.40 3.93 19.30
CA LEU A 15 3.77 4.29 17.93
C LEU A 15 2.65 3.89 16.95
N PRO A 16 2.15 4.82 16.11
CA PRO A 16 1.10 4.50 15.15
C PRO A 16 1.61 3.45 14.15
N THR A 17 0.73 2.53 13.75
CA THR A 17 1.06 1.56 12.69
C THR A 17 0.87 2.23 11.33
N ILE A 18 1.91 2.24 10.51
CA ILE A 18 1.84 2.70 9.13
C ILE A 18 1.20 1.60 8.30
N ILE A 19 0.11 1.92 7.59
CA ILE A 19 -0.51 1.04 6.59
C ILE A 19 -0.17 1.62 5.22
N ALA A 20 0.59 0.88 4.41
CA ALA A 20 1.09 1.36 3.13
C ALA A 20 0.72 0.41 1.98
N PRO A 21 -0.36 0.71 1.22
CA PRO A 21 -0.68 -0.03 0.01
C PRO A 21 0.22 0.40 -1.15
N PHE A 22 0.76 -0.59 -1.85
CA PHE A 22 1.58 -0.44 -3.05
C PHE A 22 1.00 -1.26 -4.18
N PHE A 23 0.93 -0.65 -5.34
CA PHE A 23 0.57 -1.32 -6.57
C PHE A 23 1.81 -1.41 -7.47
N VAL A 24 2.31 -2.62 -7.70
CA VAL A 24 3.64 -2.84 -8.25
C VAL A 24 3.57 -3.84 -9.41
N ALA A 25 4.26 -3.53 -10.51
CA ALA A 25 4.40 -4.46 -11.63
C ALA A 25 5.04 -5.79 -11.17
N ALA A 26 4.48 -6.92 -11.61
CA ALA A 26 4.98 -8.24 -11.25
C ALA A 26 6.48 -8.42 -11.58
N SER A 27 6.98 -7.78 -12.64
CA SER A 27 8.41 -7.79 -13.02
C SER A 27 9.35 -7.19 -11.96
N LYS A 28 8.83 -6.34 -11.07
CA LYS A 28 9.59 -5.68 -10.00
C LYS A 28 9.60 -6.50 -8.71
N LEU A 29 8.88 -7.62 -8.66
CA LEU A 29 8.78 -8.49 -7.50
C LEU A 29 9.24 -9.89 -7.92
N LYS A 30 10.44 -10.30 -7.50
CA LYS A 30 10.93 -11.65 -7.77
C LYS A 30 10.63 -12.54 -6.58
N PHE A 31 9.75 -13.52 -6.78
CA PHE A 31 9.57 -14.61 -5.85
C PHE A 31 10.46 -15.76 -6.25
N ASN A 32 11.36 -16.17 -5.35
CA ASN A 32 12.23 -17.30 -5.59
C ASN A 32 11.48 -18.59 -5.21
N ASN A 33 10.38 -18.91 -5.89
CA ASN A 33 9.63 -20.15 -5.69
C ASN A 33 8.88 -20.58 -6.96
N ARG A 34 9.12 -21.83 -7.35
CA ARG A 34 8.65 -22.54 -8.55
C ARG A 34 7.14 -22.89 -8.54
N SER A 35 6.31 -22.23 -7.72
CA SER A 35 4.99 -22.74 -7.32
C SER A 35 3.88 -21.69 -7.09
N LEU A 36 4.00 -20.47 -7.63
CA LEU A 36 2.89 -19.50 -7.58
C LEU A 36 2.05 -19.50 -8.88
N GLU A 37 2.06 -20.60 -9.61
CA GLU A 37 0.99 -20.90 -10.55
C GLU A 37 -0.10 -21.69 -9.80
N ALA A 38 -1.35 -21.24 -9.97
CA ALA A 38 -2.57 -21.84 -9.42
C ALA A 38 -2.92 -21.51 -7.95
N ASN A 39 -3.31 -20.25 -7.69
CA ASN A 39 -4.48 -20.06 -6.82
C ASN A 39 -5.45 -19.06 -7.46
N ASN A 40 -6.37 -19.63 -8.24
CA ASN A 40 -7.28 -18.96 -9.17
C ASN A 40 -8.44 -18.19 -8.47
N ARG A 41 -8.26 -17.69 -7.24
CA ARG A 41 -9.37 -17.18 -6.41
C ARG A 41 -9.11 -15.95 -5.54
N LYS A 42 -7.88 -15.46 -5.41
CA LYS A 42 -7.61 -14.20 -4.69
C LYS A 42 -6.77 -13.31 -5.60
N ALA A 43 -7.11 -12.03 -5.68
CA ALA A 43 -6.27 -11.08 -6.41
C ALA A 43 -4.82 -11.20 -5.90
N SER A 44 -3.85 -10.93 -6.77
CA SER A 44 -2.43 -11.11 -6.45
C SER A 44 -1.96 -10.07 -5.42
N LEU A 45 -2.35 -10.29 -4.16
CA LEU A 45 -2.16 -9.39 -3.04
C LEU A 45 -1.29 -10.09 -2.00
N HIS A 46 -0.21 -9.43 -1.62
CA HIS A 46 0.78 -9.95 -0.69
C HIS A 46 0.90 -9.01 0.51
N TYR A 47 1.26 -9.57 1.67
CA TYR A 47 1.35 -8.81 2.91
C TYR A 47 2.76 -8.85 3.53
N VAL A 48 3.44 -7.71 3.60
CA VAL A 48 4.73 -7.60 4.29
C VAL A 48 4.56 -6.83 5.60
N GLN A 49 5.03 -7.42 6.69
CA GLN A 49 5.09 -6.77 7.98
C GLN A 49 6.54 -6.41 8.32
N VAL A 50 6.74 -5.21 8.88
CA VAL A 50 8.03 -4.74 9.35
C VAL A 50 7.93 -4.26 10.80
N ALA A 51 8.99 -4.57 11.57
CA ALA A 51 9.14 -4.26 12.98
C ALA A 51 8.14 -5.02 13.87
N THR A 52 7.55 -4.34 14.84
CA THR A 52 6.73 -4.95 15.89
C THR A 52 5.35 -5.34 15.37
N GLU A 53 4.89 -6.53 15.77
CA GLU A 53 3.54 -6.98 15.49
C GLU A 53 2.52 -6.25 16.37
N THR A 54 1.61 -5.56 15.71
CA THR A 54 0.48 -4.85 16.29
C THR A 54 -0.81 -5.62 16.04
N GLU A 55 -1.89 -5.28 16.75
CA GLU A 55 -3.21 -5.86 16.50
C GLU A 55 -3.64 -5.66 15.06
N THR A 56 -3.33 -4.50 14.48
CA THR A 56 -3.57 -4.21 13.07
C THR A 56 -2.77 -5.15 12.18
N SER A 57 -1.46 -5.32 12.38
CA SER A 57 -0.69 -6.25 11.53
C SER A 57 -1.16 -7.72 11.61
N ARG A 58 -1.65 -8.17 12.77
CA ARG A 58 -2.25 -9.52 12.93
C ARG A 58 -3.52 -9.68 12.10
N LEU A 59 -4.39 -8.68 12.11
CA LEU A 59 -5.61 -8.69 11.29
C LEU A 59 -5.27 -8.79 9.80
N PHE A 60 -4.23 -8.09 9.36
CA PHE A 60 -3.78 -8.13 7.96
C PHE A 60 -3.20 -9.50 7.58
N ALA A 61 -2.34 -10.06 8.43
CA ALA A 61 -1.74 -11.37 8.25
C ALA A 61 -2.76 -12.52 8.20
N SER A 62 -3.95 -12.36 8.79
CA SER A 62 -5.00 -13.39 8.81
C SER A 62 -5.75 -13.54 7.48
N ARG A 63 -5.83 -12.46 6.68
CA ARG A 63 -6.64 -12.43 5.44
C ARG A 63 -5.82 -12.60 4.17
N ILE A 64 -4.53 -12.26 4.23
CA ILE A 64 -3.63 -12.16 3.08
C ILE A 64 -2.42 -13.06 3.31
N GLU A 65 -1.97 -13.71 2.25
CA GLU A 65 -0.80 -14.56 2.29
C GLU A 65 0.47 -13.74 2.57
N LYS A 66 1.27 -14.20 3.54
CA LYS A 66 2.61 -13.65 3.77
C LYS A 66 3.49 -14.07 2.58
N PRO A 67 4.23 -13.14 1.96
CA PRO A 67 5.08 -13.49 0.85
C PRO A 67 6.21 -14.41 1.33
N PRO A 68 6.78 -15.20 0.41
CA PRO A 68 7.95 -16.02 0.69
C PRO A 68 9.09 -15.19 1.28
N LEU A 69 9.82 -15.75 2.25
CA LEU A 69 10.99 -15.11 2.88
C LEU A 69 12.10 -14.75 1.86
N SER A 70 12.10 -15.37 0.68
CA SER A 70 13.05 -15.15 -0.43
C SER A 70 12.60 -14.09 -1.44
N MET A 71 11.54 -13.32 -1.15
CA MET A 71 11.04 -12.27 -2.02
C MET A 71 12.05 -11.13 -2.19
N GLN A 72 12.45 -10.85 -3.43
CA GLN A 72 13.28 -9.71 -3.78
C GLN A 72 12.43 -8.60 -4.38
N ILE A 73 12.54 -7.40 -3.81
CA ILE A 73 11.83 -6.21 -4.25
C ILE A 73 12.79 -5.36 -5.09
N HIS A 74 12.53 -5.27 -6.38
CA HIS A 74 13.25 -4.41 -7.32
C HIS A 74 12.44 -3.14 -7.63
N TYR A 75 11.82 -2.57 -6.60
CA TYR A 75 11.04 -1.34 -6.67
C TYR A 75 11.56 -0.38 -5.61
N GLU A 76 12.22 0.69 -6.07
CA GLU A 76 12.96 1.62 -5.22
C GLU A 76 12.07 2.29 -4.15
N PRO A 77 10.86 2.82 -4.47
CA PRO A 77 10.06 3.52 -3.45
C PRO A 77 9.66 2.62 -2.28
N LEU A 78 9.26 1.38 -2.58
CA LEU A 78 8.93 0.38 -1.57
C LEU A 78 10.17 -0.04 -0.77
N SER A 79 11.31 -0.20 -1.43
CA SER A 79 12.57 -0.56 -0.77
C SER A 79 13.04 0.54 0.19
N CYS A 80 12.90 1.81 -0.21
CA CYS A 80 13.22 2.97 0.61
C CYS A 80 12.30 3.08 1.82
N LEU A 81 10.99 2.91 1.65
CA LEU A 81 10.04 2.87 2.77
C LEU A 81 10.38 1.74 3.75
N LEU A 82 10.63 0.54 3.25
CA LEU A 82 11.02 -0.62 4.06
C LEU A 82 12.29 -0.34 4.87
N HIS A 83 13.29 0.27 4.24
CA HIS A 83 14.53 0.64 4.90
C HIS A 83 14.28 1.67 6.01
N LEU A 84 13.53 2.73 5.73
CA LEU A 84 13.18 3.76 6.70
C LEU A 84 12.37 3.19 7.88
N ALA A 85 11.35 2.38 7.61
CA ALA A 85 10.54 1.72 8.63
C ALA A 85 11.39 0.85 9.56
N ARG A 86 12.36 0.11 9.01
CA ARG A 86 13.31 -0.71 9.80
C ARG A 86 14.22 0.15 10.66
N VAL A 87 14.87 1.15 10.07
CA VAL A 87 15.82 2.04 10.77
C VAL A 87 15.12 2.80 11.90
N LYS A 88 13.89 3.24 11.68
CA LYS A 88 13.09 3.98 12.66
C LYS A 88 12.25 3.08 13.58
N ARG A 89 12.31 1.76 13.42
CA ARG A 89 11.52 0.76 14.17
C ARG A 89 10.02 1.08 14.18
N LEU A 90 9.49 1.56 13.06
CA LEU A 90 8.09 1.94 12.93
C LEU A 90 7.26 0.68 12.65
N PRO A 91 6.20 0.39 13.44
CA PRO A 91 5.27 -0.68 13.12
C PRO A 91 4.66 -0.40 11.73
N THR A 92 4.94 -1.26 10.75
CA THR A 92 4.55 -1.00 9.36
C THR A 92 3.94 -2.25 8.74
N ALA A 93 2.74 -2.10 8.18
CA ALA A 93 1.96 -3.08 7.47
C ALA A 93 1.88 -2.67 5.99
N ILE A 94 2.50 -3.45 5.11
CA ILE A 94 2.57 -3.17 3.68
C ILE A 94 1.70 -4.15 2.93
N LEU A 95 0.80 -3.60 2.12
CA LEU A 95 -0.05 -4.33 1.20
C LEU A 95 0.54 -4.19 -0.20
N ILE A 96 0.83 -5.29 -0.88
CA ILE A 96 1.46 -5.28 -2.20
C ILE A 96 0.50 -5.94 -3.19
N GLY A 97 -0.23 -5.12 -3.93
CA GLY A 97 -1.01 -5.55 -5.09
C GLY A 97 -0.10 -5.68 -6.30
N GLN A 98 -0.16 -6.82 -6.98
CA GLN A 98 0.61 -7.02 -8.20
C GLN A 98 -0.18 -6.63 -9.44
N ARG A 99 0.49 -5.87 -10.29
CA ARG A 99 0.01 -5.46 -11.60
C ARG A 99 0.54 -6.41 -12.66
N SER A 100 -0.33 -6.88 -13.56
CA SER A 100 0.10 -7.64 -14.72
C SER A 100 0.97 -6.76 -15.64
N ASN A 101 1.91 -7.36 -16.36
CA ASN A 101 2.68 -6.61 -17.37
C ASN A 101 1.94 -6.53 -18.73
N SER A 102 0.77 -7.17 -18.86
CA SER A 102 -0.01 -7.21 -20.09
C SER A 102 -0.90 -5.97 -20.21
N LEU A 103 -1.07 -5.44 -21.42
CA LEU A 103 -1.95 -4.31 -21.75
C LEU A 103 -3.31 -4.77 -22.30
N THR A 104 -3.71 -6.01 -22.04
CA THR A 104 -4.99 -6.55 -22.47
C THR A 104 -6.14 -5.98 -21.62
N HIS A 105 -7.35 -5.90 -22.17
CA HIS A 105 -8.53 -5.47 -21.40
C HIS A 105 -8.72 -6.31 -20.14
N LYS A 106 -8.51 -7.63 -20.26
CA LYS A 106 -8.53 -8.57 -19.14
C LYS A 106 -7.53 -8.20 -18.04
N ALA A 107 -6.33 -7.73 -18.41
CA ALA A 107 -5.34 -7.28 -17.45
C ALA A 107 -5.83 -6.03 -16.70
N LEU A 108 -6.45 -5.06 -17.38
CA LEU A 108 -7.01 -3.88 -16.74
C LEU A 108 -8.11 -4.23 -15.72
N ASP A 109 -8.98 -5.19 -16.06
CA ASP A 109 -10.02 -5.67 -15.14
C ASP A 109 -9.41 -6.34 -13.90
N GLU A 110 -8.35 -7.13 -14.07
CA GLU A 110 -7.58 -7.72 -12.97
C GLU A 110 -6.90 -6.65 -12.10
N GLU A 111 -6.34 -5.59 -12.72
CA GLU A 111 -5.72 -4.47 -11.99
C GLU A 111 -6.75 -3.72 -11.14
N LEU A 112 -7.92 -3.42 -11.70
CA LEU A 112 -9.02 -2.78 -10.99
C LEU A 112 -9.53 -3.64 -9.84
N GLN A 113 -9.60 -4.96 -10.03
CA GLN A 113 -9.97 -5.90 -8.97
C GLN A 113 -8.97 -5.87 -7.81
N VAL A 114 -7.66 -5.87 -8.09
CA VAL A 114 -6.62 -5.77 -7.04
C VAL A 114 -6.76 -4.46 -6.26
N ILE A 115 -7.00 -3.34 -6.94
CA ILE A 115 -7.19 -2.03 -6.30
C ILE A 115 -8.44 -2.05 -5.42
N HIS A 116 -9.55 -2.58 -5.93
CA HIS A 116 -10.80 -2.70 -5.20
C HIS A 116 -10.63 -3.56 -3.93
N GLU A 117 -10.05 -4.75 -4.04
CA GLU A 117 -9.80 -5.63 -2.89
C GLU A 117 -8.86 -4.97 -1.87
N THR A 118 -7.83 -4.27 -2.33
CA THR A 118 -6.92 -3.51 -1.44
C THR A 118 -7.68 -2.41 -0.69
N GLY A 119 -8.52 -1.65 -1.39
CA GLY A 119 -9.34 -0.60 -0.80
C GLY A 119 -10.31 -1.13 0.24
N GLU A 120 -11.05 -2.19 -0.10
CA GLU A 120 -11.98 -2.85 0.82
C GLU A 120 -11.29 -3.38 2.08
N LEU A 121 -10.10 -3.98 1.93
CA LEU A 121 -9.32 -4.46 3.07
C LEU A 121 -8.92 -3.32 3.99
N VAL A 122 -8.33 -2.25 3.46
CA VAL A 122 -7.93 -1.07 4.24
C VAL A 122 -9.15 -0.43 4.90
N ALA A 123 -10.25 -0.25 4.17
CA ALA A 123 -11.48 0.35 4.67
C ALA A 123 -12.08 -0.48 5.82
N SER A 124 -12.24 -1.78 5.62
CA SER A 124 -12.81 -2.69 6.63
C SER A 124 -12.03 -2.71 7.94
N TRP A 125 -10.70 -2.55 7.89
CA TRP A 125 -9.86 -2.58 9.09
C TRP A 125 -9.70 -1.23 9.78
N THR A 126 -9.82 -0.14 9.03
CA THR A 126 -9.76 1.21 9.59
C THR A 126 -11.12 1.72 10.05
N GLY A 127 -12.19 0.94 9.83
CA GLY A 127 -13.57 1.38 10.04
C GLY A 127 -13.98 2.51 9.09
N LEU A 128 -13.22 2.73 8.02
CA LEU A 128 -13.55 3.69 6.99
C LEU A 128 -14.61 3.07 6.07
N SER A 129 -15.57 3.88 5.65
CA SER A 129 -16.54 3.51 4.64
C SER A 129 -16.45 4.49 3.48
N PHE A 130 -16.54 3.95 2.26
CA PHE A 130 -16.55 4.77 1.07
C PHE A 130 -17.96 5.31 0.82
N SER A 131 -18.14 6.62 0.94
CA SER A 131 -19.42 7.27 0.61
C SER A 131 -19.32 7.92 -0.76
N ARG A 132 -19.98 7.30 -1.75
CA ARG A 132 -20.01 7.80 -3.13
C ARG A 132 -20.57 9.23 -3.22
N ASP A 133 -21.55 9.56 -2.37
CA ASP A 133 -22.23 10.86 -2.35
C ASP A 133 -21.32 12.02 -1.91
N ARG A 134 -20.19 11.71 -1.27
CA ARG A 134 -19.23 12.72 -0.79
C ARG A 134 -18.04 12.93 -1.74
N ILE A 135 -17.98 12.19 -2.84
CA ILE A 135 -16.89 12.31 -3.82
C ILE A 135 -17.20 13.45 -4.77
N LYS A 136 -16.60 14.61 -4.52
CA LYS A 136 -16.54 15.68 -5.52
C LYS A 136 -15.48 15.33 -6.55
N TRP A 137 -15.89 14.68 -7.65
CA TRP A 137 -15.02 14.41 -8.78
C TRP A 137 -14.74 15.70 -9.56
N SER A 138 -13.71 16.45 -9.18
CA SER A 138 -13.22 17.60 -9.93
C SER A 138 -12.23 17.13 -11.00
N ALA A 139 -12.69 16.38 -12.01
CA ALA A 139 -11.90 16.20 -13.21
C ALA A 139 -11.91 17.51 -14.00
N SER A 140 -11.02 18.44 -13.65
CA SER A 140 -10.72 19.59 -14.48
C SER A 140 -10.17 19.08 -15.80
N LYS A 141 -10.86 19.44 -16.89
CA LYS A 141 -10.38 19.24 -18.25
C LYS A 141 -8.96 19.80 -18.36
N THR A 142 -8.06 19.01 -18.96
CA THR A 142 -6.74 19.38 -19.47
C THR A 142 -6.62 20.87 -19.79
N SER A 143 -5.86 21.62 -18.99
CA SER A 143 -5.26 22.88 -19.40
C SER A 143 -3.80 22.86 -18.97
N LYS A 144 -2.94 23.06 -19.96
CA LYS A 144 -1.48 23.07 -19.91
C LYS A 144 -0.95 23.93 -18.75
N GLU A 145 -0.20 23.29 -17.85
CA GLU A 145 1.01 23.73 -17.14
C GLU A 145 1.10 22.98 -15.81
N GLU A 146 1.79 21.83 -15.88
CA GLU A 146 2.23 21.03 -14.74
C GLU A 146 3.26 21.83 -13.93
N GLU A 147 2.81 22.75 -13.08
CA GLU A 147 3.59 23.06 -11.88
C GLU A 147 3.40 21.93 -10.89
N SER A 148 4.39 21.05 -10.85
CA SER A 148 4.36 19.85 -10.04
C SER A 148 4.13 20.21 -8.55
N PRO A 149 3.18 19.57 -7.84
CA PRO A 149 2.76 19.95 -6.49
C PRO A 149 3.88 20.06 -5.44
N TRP A 150 5.01 19.38 -5.66
CA TRP A 150 6.15 19.38 -4.75
C TRP A 150 6.98 20.68 -4.79
N ARG A 151 6.88 21.49 -5.86
CA ARG A 151 7.58 22.80 -5.93
C ARG A 151 7.08 23.79 -4.89
N ALA A 152 5.80 23.72 -4.51
CA ALA A 152 5.24 24.53 -3.44
C ALA A 152 5.88 24.27 -2.06
N LEU A 153 6.51 23.11 -1.87
CA LEU A 153 7.13 22.73 -0.60
C LEU A 153 8.62 23.03 -0.54
N TYR A 154 9.31 23.08 -1.70
CA TYR A 154 10.77 23.12 -1.74
C TYR A 154 11.37 24.23 -2.61
N GLY A 155 10.56 25.00 -3.35
CA GLY A 155 11.03 26.06 -4.24
C GLY A 155 11.51 25.53 -5.58
#